data_AF-A0A8J7Z5J5-F1
#
_entry.id   AF-A0A8J7Z5J5-F1
#
_cell.length_a   1.000
_cell.length_b   1.000
_cell.length_c   1.000
_cell.angle_alpha   90.00
_cell.angle_beta   90.00
_cell.angle_gamma   90.00
#
_symmetry.space_group_name_H-M   'P 1'
#
loop_
_entity.id
_entity.type
_entity.pdbx_description
1 polymer ?
#
loop_
_entity_poly.entity_id
_entity_poly.type
_entity_poly.pdbx_seq_one_letter_code
_entity_poly.pdbx_strand_id
1 'polypeptide(L)'
;MPHVTSSWHFDPQETYVPVSHEGAIVGFCKLNYAKHITHQLNQLERVQKALHQACYELTARTGGSPERVDEMVQRYLDTANRPLAGTAMIAAMLRERQQDLDLNPDEFAKFCDSYRLSIPELRAIYDGDEIESYQLAPLARILGTTIDHVIAAWKGE
;
A
#
# COMPACT_ATOMS: atom_id res chain seq x y z
N MET A 1 35.59 -27.22 2.02
CA MET A 1 34.58 -26.31 1.45
C MET A 1 33.75 -25.77 2.60
N PRO A 2 33.56 -24.44 2.74
CA PRO A 2 32.76 -23.92 3.84
C PRO A 2 31.29 -24.22 3.57
N HIS A 3 30.63 -24.84 4.53
CA HIS A 3 29.20 -25.05 4.51
C HIS A 3 28.51 -23.68 4.55
N VAL A 4 27.79 -23.32 3.49
CA VAL A 4 26.82 -22.23 3.52
C VAL A 4 25.64 -22.75 4.33
N THR A 5 25.68 -22.56 5.65
CA THR A 5 24.54 -22.82 6.53
C THR A 5 23.43 -21.87 6.12
N SER A 6 22.33 -22.42 5.60
CA SER A 6 21.18 -21.64 5.20
C SER A 6 20.65 -20.81 6.38
N SER A 7 20.33 -19.54 6.10
CA SER A 7 19.95 -18.48 7.05
C SER A 7 18.66 -18.73 7.86
N TRP A 8 18.02 -19.89 7.70
CA TRP A 8 16.81 -20.30 8.42
C TRP A 8 17.08 -21.30 9.54
N HIS A 9 18.34 -21.64 9.81
CA HIS A 9 18.67 -22.59 10.88
C HIS A 9 18.53 -21.94 12.28
N PHE A 10 17.70 -22.55 13.12
CA PHE A 10 17.54 -22.17 14.51
C PHE A 10 18.72 -22.71 15.31
N ASP A 11 19.59 -21.82 15.80
CA ASP A 11 20.68 -22.20 16.70
C ASP A 11 20.20 -22.11 18.16
N PRO A 12 20.05 -23.23 18.89
CA PRO A 12 19.61 -23.23 20.29
C PRO A 12 20.62 -22.58 21.26
N GLN A 13 21.84 -22.27 20.82
CA GLN A 13 22.85 -21.55 21.60
C GLN A 13 22.70 -20.01 21.47
N GLU A 14 21.92 -19.53 20.52
CA GLU A 14 21.69 -18.09 20.33
C GLU A 14 20.53 -17.57 21.18
N THR A 15 20.67 -16.33 21.67
CA THR A 15 19.63 -15.65 22.44
C THR A 15 18.59 -15.03 21.50
N TYR A 16 17.36 -15.52 21.57
CA TYR A 16 16.19 -14.95 20.90
C TYR A 16 15.37 -14.11 21.86
N VAL A 17 14.73 -13.07 21.33
CA VAL A 17 13.80 -12.22 22.06
C VAL A 17 12.39 -12.36 21.51
N PRO A 18 11.35 -12.33 22.38
CA PRO A 18 9.97 -12.40 21.93
C PRO A 18 9.56 -11.11 21.22
N VAL A 19 8.81 -11.26 20.13
CA VAL A 19 8.12 -10.18 19.43
C VAL A 19 6.64 -10.25 19.79
N SER A 20 6.08 -9.14 20.27
CA SER A 20 4.68 -9.05 20.67
C SER A 20 3.90 -8.07 19.80
N HIS A 21 2.67 -8.42 19.46
CA HIS A 21 1.68 -7.54 18.83
C HIS A 21 0.39 -7.58 19.65
N GLU A 22 -0.14 -6.42 20.03
CA GLU A 22 -1.36 -6.30 20.86
C GLU A 22 -1.34 -7.15 22.15
N GLY A 23 -0.17 -7.27 22.77
CA GLY A 23 0.02 -8.06 23.99
C GLY A 23 0.17 -9.57 23.78
N ALA A 24 -0.02 -10.08 22.56
CA ALA A 24 0.23 -11.48 22.21
C ALA A 24 1.63 -11.67 21.62
N ILE A 25 2.33 -12.75 22.00
CA ILE A 25 3.62 -13.12 21.40
C ILE A 25 3.34 -13.72 20.02
N VAL A 26 3.84 -13.07 18.97
CA VAL A 26 3.67 -13.48 17.57
C VAL A 26 4.91 -14.17 17.00
N GLY A 27 6.03 -14.17 17.73
CA GLY A 27 7.24 -14.89 17.33
C GLY A 27 8.45 -14.58 18.18
N PHE A 28 9.59 -15.13 17.76
CA PHE A 28 10.90 -14.90 18.36
C PHE A 28 11.91 -14.55 17.28
N CYS A 29 12.77 -13.56 17.52
CA CYS A 29 13.82 -13.20 16.57
C CYS A 29 15.15 -12.96 17.29
N LYS A 30 16.26 -13.03 16.53
CA LYS A 30 17.59 -12.74 17.08
C LYS A 30 17.64 -11.28 17.54
N LEU A 31 18.44 -11.01 18.58
CA LEU A 31 18.52 -9.68 19.19
C LEU A 31 18.89 -8.56 18.21
N ASN A 32 19.75 -8.82 17.22
CA ASN A 32 20.12 -7.82 16.21
C ASN A 32 18.94 -7.45 15.30
N TYR A 33 18.14 -8.42 14.87
CA TYR A 33 16.91 -8.18 14.11
C TYR A 33 15.88 -7.46 14.96
N ALA A 34 15.70 -7.86 16.22
CA ALA A 34 14.80 -7.16 17.14
C ALA A 34 15.18 -5.69 17.30
N LYS A 35 16.47 -5.40 17.56
CA LYS A 35 16.98 -4.03 17.63
C LYS A 35 16.70 -3.25 16.34
N HIS A 36 16.89 -3.87 15.19
CA HIS A 36 16.62 -3.23 13.91
C HIS A 36 15.12 -2.94 13.72
N ILE A 37 14.26 -3.93 13.96
CA ILE A 37 12.80 -3.79 13.88
C ILE A 37 12.32 -2.69 14.82
N THR A 38 12.70 -2.72 16.10
CA THR A 38 12.34 -1.69 17.08
C THR A 38 12.84 -0.31 16.66
N HIS A 39 14.06 -0.21 16.12
CA HIS A 39 14.59 1.05 15.62
C HIS A 39 13.76 1.61 14.47
N GLN A 40 13.40 0.78 13.48
CA GLN A 40 12.56 1.17 12.35
C GLN A 40 11.15 1.58 12.80
N LEU A 41 10.52 0.80 13.67
CA LEU A 41 9.19 1.11 14.19
C LEU A 41 9.17 2.42 14.99
N ASN A 42 10.17 2.64 15.84
CA ASN A 42 10.29 3.91 16.58
C ASN A 42 10.57 5.10 15.64
N GLN A 43 11.29 4.90 14.53
CA GLN A 43 11.47 5.95 13.53
C GLN A 43 10.16 6.28 12.83
N LEU A 44 9.38 5.28 12.43
CA LEU A 44 8.08 5.47 11.79
C LEU A 44 7.12 6.28 12.68
N GLU A 45 7.02 5.92 13.96
CA GLU A 45 6.19 6.64 14.93
C GLU A 45 6.66 8.11 15.09
N ARG A 46 7.98 8.34 15.13
CA ARG A 46 8.54 9.70 15.21
C ARG A 46 8.23 10.53 13.97
N VAL A 47 8.31 9.94 12.79
CA VAL A 47 8.00 10.61 11.52
C VAL A 47 6.50 10.95 11.45
N GLN A 48 5.63 10.02 11.84
CA GLN A 48 4.18 10.28 11.91
C GLN A 48 3.84 11.40 12.89
N LYS A 49 4.45 11.42 14.08
CA LYS A 49 4.28 12.50 15.06
C LYS A 49 4.77 13.85 14.52
N ALA A 50 5.90 13.86 13.81
CA ALA A 50 6.44 15.06 13.19
C ALA A 50 5.53 15.60 12.07
N LEU A 51 4.97 14.71 11.23
CA LEU A 51 4.00 15.07 10.20
C LEU A 51 2.74 15.68 10.83
N HIS A 52 2.20 15.03 11.87
CA HIS A 52 1.03 15.53 12.59
C HIS A 52 1.26 16.92 13.18
N GLN A 53 2.40 17.11 13.85
CA GLN A 53 2.80 18.39 14.40
C GLN A 53 2.94 19.47 13.32
N ALA A 54 3.54 19.13 12.17
CA ALA A 54 3.66 20.06 11.04
C ALA A 54 2.30 20.46 10.48
N CYS A 55 1.38 19.49 10.28
CA CYS A 55 0.02 19.77 9.84
C CYS A 55 -0.75 20.63 10.86
N TYR A 56 -0.60 20.35 12.16
CA TYR A 56 -1.17 21.16 13.23
C TYR A 56 -0.68 22.62 13.19
N GLU A 57 0.63 22.82 13.06
CA GLU A 57 1.22 24.16 12.98
C GLU A 57 0.77 24.93 11.73
N LEU A 58 0.68 24.26 10.59
CA LEU A 58 0.19 24.86 9.35
C LEU A 58 -1.29 25.27 9.45
N THR A 59 -2.13 24.40 10.02
CA THR A 59 -3.55 24.68 10.25
C THR A 59 -3.73 25.83 11.25
N ALA A 60 -2.95 25.86 12.33
CA ALA A 60 -2.98 26.95 13.30
C ALA A 60 -2.56 28.30 12.67
N ARG A 61 -1.51 28.31 11.85
CA ARG A 61 -1.04 29.52 11.15
C ARG A 61 -2.04 30.05 10.12
N THR A 62 -2.86 29.18 9.54
CA THR A 62 -3.86 29.54 8.52
C THR A 62 -5.24 29.84 9.12
N GLY A 63 -5.39 29.76 10.45
CA GLY A 63 -6.67 30.00 11.14
C GLY A 63 -7.69 28.87 10.98
N GLY A 64 -7.24 27.67 10.59
CA GLY A 64 -8.09 26.49 10.45
C GLY A 64 -8.39 25.78 11.78
N SER A 65 -9.34 24.85 11.77
CA SER A 65 -9.67 24.04 12.96
C SER A 65 -8.67 22.91 13.17
N PRO A 66 -8.12 22.73 14.40
CA PRO A 66 -7.30 21.58 14.78
C PRO A 66 -7.96 20.22 14.54
N GLU A 67 -9.30 20.17 14.55
CA GLU A 67 -10.08 18.95 14.34
C GLU A 67 -9.90 18.38 12.92
N ARG A 68 -9.41 19.19 11.98
CA ARG A 68 -9.16 18.77 10.59
C ARG A 68 -7.73 18.28 10.34
N VAL A 69 -6.86 18.32 11.35
CA VAL A 69 -5.45 17.92 11.20
C VAL A 69 -5.35 16.44 10.84
N ASP A 70 -6.14 15.58 11.48
CA ASP A 70 -6.15 14.14 11.18
C ASP A 70 -6.57 13.86 9.74
N GLU A 71 -7.62 14.53 9.24
CA GLU A 71 -8.04 14.41 7.84
C GLU A 71 -6.97 14.89 6.85
N MET A 72 -6.22 15.94 7.20
CA MET A 72 -5.15 16.47 6.35
C MET A 72 -3.94 15.54 6.34
N VAL A 73 -3.55 15.00 7.49
CA VAL A 73 -2.49 13.99 7.59
C VAL A 73 -2.87 12.75 6.78
N GLN A 74 -4.11 12.28 6.92
CA GLN A 74 -4.59 11.13 6.17
C GLN A 74 -4.55 11.39 4.66
N ARG A 75 -5.07 12.52 4.18
CA ARG A 75 -5.00 12.90 2.76
C ARG A 75 -3.56 12.99 2.24
N TYR A 76 -2.65 13.53 3.04
CA TYR A 76 -1.24 13.61 2.68
C TYR A 76 -0.64 12.20 2.56
N LEU A 77 -0.91 11.32 3.52
CA LEU A 77 -0.46 9.93 3.49
C LEU A 77 -1.06 9.17 2.31
N ASP A 78 -2.35 9.34 2.01
CA ASP A 78 -3.00 8.70 0.87
C ASP A 78 -2.37 9.15 -0.45
N THR A 79 -2.00 10.43 -0.54
CA THR A 79 -1.28 10.97 -1.71
C THR A 79 0.15 10.46 -1.79
N ALA A 80 0.87 10.43 -0.67
CA ALA A 80 2.27 10.02 -0.59
C ALA A 80 2.45 8.51 -0.78
N ASN A 81 1.47 7.71 -0.34
CA ASN A 81 1.43 6.26 -0.52
C ASN A 81 0.80 5.84 -1.85
N ARG A 82 0.33 6.79 -2.66
CA ARG A 82 -0.19 6.48 -4.00
C ARG A 82 0.94 5.84 -4.81
N PRO A 83 0.73 4.63 -5.36
CA PRO A 83 1.75 3.99 -6.17
C PRO A 83 2.09 4.86 -7.38
N LEU A 84 3.38 4.99 -7.69
CA LEU A 84 3.84 5.82 -8.81
C LEU A 84 3.66 5.14 -10.17
N ALA A 85 3.67 3.80 -10.19
CA ALA A 85 3.64 3.00 -11.40
C ALA A 85 3.18 1.55 -11.11
N GLY A 86 3.02 0.75 -12.18
CA GLY A 86 2.82 -0.69 -12.10
C GLY A 86 1.39 -1.10 -11.77
N THR A 87 1.19 -2.39 -11.51
CA THR A 87 -0.13 -2.96 -11.15
C THR A 87 -0.75 -2.22 -9.97
N ALA A 88 0.05 -1.84 -8.97
CA ALA A 88 -0.44 -1.12 -7.79
C ALA A 88 -1.06 0.24 -8.16
N MET A 89 -0.50 0.96 -9.14
CA MET A 89 -1.07 2.22 -9.63
C MET A 89 -2.39 1.97 -10.35
N ILE A 90 -2.47 0.95 -11.21
CA ILE A 90 -3.72 0.57 -11.88
C ILE A 90 -4.79 0.17 -10.87
N ALA A 91 -4.43 -0.59 -9.83
CA ALA A 91 -5.33 -0.94 -8.74
C ALA A 91 -5.85 0.29 -7.99
N ALA A 92 -5.00 1.30 -7.76
CA ALA A 92 -5.42 2.57 -7.17
C ALA A 92 -6.41 3.31 -8.08
N MET A 93 -6.11 3.42 -9.39
CA MET A 93 -7.00 4.04 -10.37
C MET A 93 -8.37 3.33 -10.44
N LEU A 94 -8.39 1.99 -10.32
CA LEU A 94 -9.65 1.23 -10.29
C LEU A 94 -10.47 1.53 -9.03
N ARG A 95 -9.85 1.72 -7.86
CA ARG A 95 -10.56 2.13 -6.63
C ARG A 95 -11.13 3.53 -6.73
N GLU A 96 -10.36 4.47 -7.28
CA GLU A 96 -10.84 5.83 -7.57
C GLU A 96 -12.03 5.78 -8.52
N ARG A 97 -11.91 4.98 -9.60
CA ARG A 97 -12.99 4.82 -10.57
C ARG A 97 -14.25 4.22 -9.95
N GLN A 98 -14.11 3.26 -9.05
CA GLN A 98 -15.23 2.70 -8.30
C GLN A 98 -15.94 3.78 -7.47
N GLN A 99 -15.18 4.62 -6.77
CA GLN A 99 -15.71 5.73 -5.96
C GLN A 99 -16.42 6.77 -6.84
N ASP A 100 -15.83 7.13 -7.98
CA ASP A 100 -16.42 8.08 -8.94
C ASP A 100 -17.75 7.58 -9.53
N LEU A 101 -17.90 6.26 -9.67
CA LEU A 101 -19.12 5.62 -10.15
C LEU A 101 -20.15 5.35 -9.04
N ASP A 102 -19.79 5.60 -7.77
CA ASP A 102 -20.60 5.32 -6.58
C ASP A 102 -21.10 3.87 -6.53
N LEU A 103 -20.21 2.92 -6.87
CA LEU A 103 -20.52 1.49 -6.90
C LEU A 103 -19.95 0.77 -5.69
N ASN A 104 -20.74 -0.15 -5.12
CA ASN A 104 -20.21 -1.09 -4.14
C ASN A 104 -19.27 -2.12 -4.82
N PRO A 105 -18.45 -2.87 -4.05
CA PRO A 105 -17.47 -3.80 -4.63
C PRO A 105 -18.07 -4.86 -5.57
N ASP A 106 -19.25 -5.39 -5.25
CA ASP A 106 -19.90 -6.44 -6.05
C ASP A 106 -20.47 -5.87 -7.37
N GLU A 107 -20.99 -4.65 -7.32
CA GLU A 107 -21.46 -3.92 -8.51
C GLU A 107 -20.28 -3.55 -9.42
N PHE A 108 -19.19 -3.07 -8.83
CA PHE A 108 -17.99 -2.70 -9.58
C PHE A 108 -17.34 -3.92 -10.26
N ALA A 109 -17.31 -5.08 -9.58
CA ALA A 109 -16.82 -6.32 -10.18
C ALA A 109 -17.64 -6.73 -11.41
N LYS A 110 -18.97 -6.61 -11.36
CA LYS A 110 -19.86 -6.86 -12.51
C LYS A 110 -19.69 -5.82 -13.62
N PHE A 111 -19.47 -4.56 -13.24
CA PHE A 111 -19.15 -3.49 -14.19
C PHE A 111 -17.87 -3.82 -14.97
N CYS A 112 -16.78 -4.17 -14.28
CA CYS A 112 -15.53 -4.59 -14.92
C CYS A 112 -15.70 -5.81 -15.83
N ASP A 113 -16.47 -6.81 -15.40
CA ASP A 113 -16.76 -8.03 -16.18
C ASP A 113 -17.45 -7.69 -17.52
N SER A 114 -18.35 -6.70 -17.53
CA SER A 114 -19.00 -6.22 -18.76
C SER A 114 -18.03 -5.64 -19.81
N TYR A 115 -16.85 -5.18 -19.37
CA TYR A 115 -15.77 -4.69 -20.22
C TYR A 115 -14.72 -5.75 -20.58
N ARG A 116 -14.99 -7.03 -20.23
CA ARG A 116 -14.11 -8.20 -20.42
C ARG A 116 -12.88 -8.20 -19.51
N LEU A 117 -13.03 -7.68 -18.29
CA LEU A 117 -12.08 -7.93 -17.20
C LEU A 117 -12.80 -8.78 -16.15
N SER A 118 -12.53 -10.07 -16.15
CA SER A 118 -13.22 -11.03 -15.28
C SER A 118 -12.93 -10.77 -13.80
N ILE A 119 -13.84 -11.23 -12.93
CA ILE A 119 -13.68 -11.07 -11.47
C ILE A 119 -12.35 -11.67 -10.95
N PRO A 120 -11.88 -12.85 -11.41
CA PRO A 120 -10.57 -13.36 -11.02
C PRO A 120 -9.40 -12.47 -11.44
N GLU A 121 -9.43 -11.91 -12.65
CA GLU A 121 -8.39 -10.99 -13.12
C GLU A 121 -8.40 -9.69 -12.34
N LEU A 122 -9.59 -9.15 -12.04
CA LEU A 122 -9.72 -7.97 -11.19
C LEU A 122 -9.13 -8.21 -9.79
N ARG A 123 -9.35 -9.40 -9.21
CA ARG A 123 -8.73 -9.79 -7.94
C ARG A 123 -7.22 -9.88 -8.05
N ALA A 124 -6.70 -10.55 -9.09
CA ALA A 124 -5.27 -10.65 -9.34
C ALA A 124 -4.59 -9.27 -9.41
N ILE A 125 -5.23 -8.29 -10.07
CA ILE A 125 -4.75 -6.90 -10.11
C ILE A 125 -4.71 -6.28 -8.70
N TYR A 126 -5.72 -6.50 -7.86
CA TYR A 126 -5.72 -6.00 -6.48
C TYR A 126 -4.71 -6.70 -5.57
N ASP A 127 -4.39 -7.95 -5.85
CA ASP A 127 -3.36 -8.74 -5.15
C ASP A 127 -1.94 -8.36 -5.61
N GLY A 128 -1.82 -7.62 -6.72
CA GLY A 128 -0.57 -7.09 -7.24
C GLY A 128 0.08 -7.92 -8.34
N ASP A 129 -0.66 -8.85 -8.94
CA ASP A 129 -0.18 -9.68 -10.05
C ASP A 129 0.13 -8.85 -11.30
N GLU A 130 1.00 -9.37 -12.16
CA GLU A 130 1.39 -8.67 -13.38
C GLU A 130 0.19 -8.54 -14.34
N ILE A 131 -0.02 -7.33 -14.85
CA ILE A 131 -1.06 -7.05 -15.85
C ILE A 131 -0.60 -7.58 -17.20
N GLU A 132 -1.45 -8.36 -17.84
CA GLU A 132 -1.19 -8.86 -19.18
C GLU A 132 -1.61 -7.83 -20.25
N SER A 133 -0.87 -7.78 -21.37
CA SER A 133 -1.10 -6.80 -22.44
C SER A 133 -2.53 -6.77 -22.98
N TYR A 134 -3.24 -7.91 -22.99
CA TYR A 134 -4.63 -7.96 -23.45
C TYR A 134 -5.61 -7.26 -22.50
N GLN A 135 -5.24 -7.08 -21.22
CA GLN A 135 -6.06 -6.44 -20.18
C GLN A 135 -6.01 -4.91 -20.28
N LEU A 136 -4.98 -4.34 -20.94
CA LEU A 136 -4.79 -2.88 -21.06
C LEU A 136 -5.96 -2.18 -21.76
N ALA A 137 -6.51 -2.78 -22.82
CA ALA A 137 -7.64 -2.19 -23.55
C ALA A 137 -8.96 -2.22 -22.75
N PRO A 138 -9.35 -3.35 -22.10
CA PRO A 138 -10.41 -3.35 -21.09
C PRO A 138 -10.22 -2.32 -19.98
N LEU A 139 -9.02 -2.24 -19.39
CA LEU A 139 -8.70 -1.31 -18.30
C LEU A 139 -8.90 0.15 -18.72
N ALA A 140 -8.42 0.53 -19.90
CA ALA A 140 -8.62 1.89 -20.42
C ALA A 140 -10.11 2.26 -20.53
N ARG A 141 -10.95 1.32 -20.98
CA ARG A 141 -12.41 1.52 -21.08
C ARG A 141 -13.07 1.66 -19.70
N ILE A 142 -12.71 0.80 -18.75
CA ILE A 142 -13.21 0.84 -17.35
C ILE A 142 -12.86 2.18 -16.69
N LEU A 143 -11.59 2.58 -16.82
CA LEU A 143 -11.04 3.80 -16.26
C LEU A 143 -11.49 5.08 -17.00
N GLY A 144 -12.14 4.94 -18.16
CA GLY A 144 -12.61 6.08 -18.94
C GLY A 144 -11.48 6.94 -19.52
N THR A 145 -10.33 6.33 -19.83
CA THR A 145 -9.12 7.01 -20.30
C THR A 145 -8.54 6.33 -21.56
N THR A 146 -7.43 6.84 -22.10
CA THR A 146 -6.77 6.25 -23.26
C THR A 146 -5.90 5.05 -22.86
N ILE A 147 -5.68 4.12 -23.80
CA ILE A 147 -4.77 2.98 -23.59
C ILE A 147 -3.36 3.47 -23.29
N ASP A 148 -2.89 4.53 -23.97
CA ASP A 148 -1.56 5.10 -23.74
C ASP A 148 -1.39 5.61 -22.30
N HIS A 149 -2.43 6.19 -21.71
CA HIS A 149 -2.38 6.61 -20.31
C HIS A 149 -2.27 5.43 -19.34
N VAL A 150 -3.00 4.34 -19.60
CA VAL A 150 -2.89 3.11 -18.81
C VAL A 150 -1.51 2.49 -18.98
N ILE A 151 -0.94 2.51 -20.20
CA ILE A 151 0.43 2.03 -20.46
C ILE A 151 1.46 2.86 -19.69
N ALA A 152 1.35 4.19 -19.72
CA ALA A 152 2.25 5.08 -19.00
C ALA A 152 2.18 4.83 -17.48
N ALA A 153 0.96 4.76 -16.92
CA ALA A 153 0.74 4.44 -15.52
C ALA A 153 1.27 3.04 -15.13
N TRP A 154 1.16 2.06 -16.01
CA TRP A 154 1.68 0.72 -15.77
C TRP A 154 3.21 0.66 -15.86
N LYS A 155 3.82 1.33 -16.83
CA LYS A 155 5.29 1.34 -17.04
C LYS A 155 6.05 2.33 -16.14
N GLY A 156 5.36 3.32 -15.59
CA GLY A 156 5.97 4.41 -14.82
C GLY A 156 6.67 5.46 -15.68
N GLU A 157 6.08 5.79 -16.83
CA GLU A 157 6.56 6.81 -17.79
C GLU A 157 5.88 8.17 -17.58
#